data_AF-A0A958J9L4-F1
#
_entry.id   AF-A0A958J9L4-F1
#
_cell.length_a   1.000
_cell.length_b   1.000
_cell.length_c   1.000
_cell.angle_alpha   90.00
_cell.angle_beta   90.00
_cell.angle_gamma   90.00
#
_symmetry.space_group_name_H-M   'P 1'
#
loop_
_entity.id
_entity.type
_entity.pdbx_description
1 polymer ?
#
loop_
_entity_poly.entity_id
_entity_poly.type
_entity_poly.pdbx_seq_one_letter_code
_entity_poly.pdbx_strand_id
1 'polypeptide(L)'
;KGSKRQYVKTRTDHPLVIFEEGKCIQCGLCIRITEKAGETYGLTFLGRGFDIEVGVPLNESLGRGLEKTAAACVAACPTGAISLK
;
A
#
# COMPACT_ATOMS: atom_id res chain seq x y z
N LYS A 1 22.24 -5.79 23.36
CA LYS A 1 22.47 -5.50 21.92
C LYS A 1 21.12 -5.54 21.23
N GLY A 2 20.52 -4.39 20.90
CA GLY A 2 19.25 -4.35 20.16
C GLY A 2 19.46 -4.93 18.77
N SER A 3 18.65 -5.92 18.40
CA SER A 3 18.60 -6.43 17.03
C SER A 3 18.28 -5.27 16.10
N LYS A 4 19.13 -5.02 15.10
CA LYS A 4 18.82 -4.03 14.05
C LYS A 4 17.54 -4.48 13.36
N ARG A 5 16.56 -3.59 13.27
CA ARG A 5 15.32 -3.80 12.50
C ARG A 5 15.71 -4.24 11.08
N GLN A 6 15.20 -5.37 10.60
CA GLN A 6 15.36 -5.75 9.20
C GLN A 6 14.85 -4.59 8.33
N TYR A 7 15.56 -4.30 7.24
CA TYR A 7 15.22 -3.23 6.31
C TYR A 7 13.85 -3.54 5.70
N VAL A 8 12.81 -2.87 6.19
CA VAL A 8 11.45 -3.00 5.67
C VAL A 8 11.40 -2.24 4.36
N LYS A 9 10.86 -2.87 3.31
CA LYS A 9 10.66 -2.22 2.01
C LYS A 9 9.61 -1.11 2.18
N THR A 10 10.08 0.13 2.04
CA THR A 10 9.25 1.34 2.14
C THR A 10 9.18 2.00 0.78
N ARG A 11 7.97 2.20 0.27
CA ARG A 11 7.71 2.93 -0.97
C ARG A 11 7.30 4.37 -0.65
N THR A 12 7.93 5.33 -1.32
CA THR A 12 7.78 6.79 -1.06
C THR A 12 7.56 7.60 -2.33
N ASP A 13 7.22 6.92 -3.42
CA ASP A 13 7.01 7.45 -4.77
C ASP A 13 5.68 8.22 -4.91
N HIS A 14 4.79 8.17 -3.92
CA HIS A 14 3.61 9.03 -3.86
C HIS A 14 3.93 10.36 -3.12
N PRO A 15 3.46 11.53 -3.59
CA PRO A 15 3.77 12.82 -2.97
C PRO A 15 3.22 12.97 -1.55
N LEU A 16 2.10 12.32 -1.22
CA LEU A 16 1.41 12.46 0.08
C LEU A 16 1.53 11.23 0.99
N VAL A 17 1.97 10.08 0.48
CA VAL A 17 1.79 8.78 1.15
C VAL A 17 3.11 8.03 1.23
N ILE A 18 3.32 7.33 2.34
CA ILE A 18 4.35 6.32 2.54
C ILE A 18 3.67 4.97 2.67
N PHE A 19 4.23 3.95 2.03
CA PHE A 19 3.79 2.57 2.20
C PHE A 19 4.92 1.72 2.76
N GLU A 20 4.73 1.17 3.96
CA GLU A 20 5.65 0.26 4.64
C GLU A 20 5.13 -1.18 4.56
N GLU A 21 5.73 -1.98 3.67
CA GLU A 21 5.25 -3.35 3.38
C GLU A 21 5.29 -4.25 4.63
N GLY A 22 6.28 -4.08 5.50
CA GLY A 22 6.44 -4.88 6.72
C GLY A 22 5.39 -4.62 7.80
N LYS A 23 4.56 -3.58 7.66
CA LYS A 23 3.38 -3.36 8.51
C LYS A 23 2.09 -3.87 7.87
N CYS A 24 2.11 -4.24 6.59
CA CYS A 24 0.91 -4.63 5.87
C CYS A 24 0.49 -6.06 6.23
N ILE A 25 -0.74 -6.22 6.75
CA ILE A 25 -1.34 -7.52 7.06
C ILE A 25 -2.19 -8.08 5.91
N GLN A 26 -2.05 -7.51 4.71
CA GLN A 26 -2.74 -7.95 3.49
C GLN A 26 -4.29 -8.02 3.62
N CYS A 27 -4.88 -7.16 4.45
CA CYS A 27 -6.33 -7.18 4.72
C CYS A 27 -7.22 -6.81 3.52
N GLY A 28 -6.65 -6.20 2.47
CA GLY A 28 -7.36 -5.82 1.24
C GLY A 28 -8.32 -4.63 1.38
N LEU A 29 -8.33 -3.91 2.51
CA LEU A 29 -9.19 -2.73 2.68
C LEU A 29 -8.86 -1.63 1.68
N CYS A 30 -7.58 -1.33 1.49
CA CYS A 30 -7.12 -0.33 0.53
C CYS A 30 -7.51 -0.71 -0.92
N ILE A 31 -7.41 -1.99 -1.28
CA ILE A 31 -7.83 -2.53 -2.59
C ILE A 31 -9.32 -2.28 -2.82
N ARG A 32 -10.17 -2.64 -1.85
CA ARG A 32 -11.63 -2.43 -1.94
C ARG A 32 -11.99 -0.95 -2.04
N ILE A 33 -11.24 -0.06 -1.39
CA ILE A 33 -11.45 1.39 -1.48
C ILE A 33 -11.13 1.88 -2.89
N THR A 34 -9.96 1.50 -3.43
CA THR A 34 -9.54 1.90 -4.78
C THR A 34 -10.49 1.37 -5.85
N GLU A 35 -10.97 0.14 -5.70
CA GLU A 35 -11.94 -0.49 -6.59
C GLU A 35 -13.28 0.25 -6.56
N LYS A 36 -13.83 0.53 -5.37
CA LYS A 36 -15.11 1.23 -5.22
C LYS A 36 -15.06 2.67 -5.74
N ALA A 37 -13.92 3.33 -5.65
CA ALA A 37 -13.74 4.69 -6.15
C ALA A 37 -13.49 4.76 -7.67
N GLY A 38 -13.30 3.62 -8.34
CA GLY A 38 -12.99 3.58 -9.76
C GLY A 38 -11.64 4.21 -10.10
N GLU A 39 -10.61 3.94 -9.30
CA GLU A 39 -9.23 4.26 -9.67
C GLU A 39 -8.84 3.54 -10.96
N THR A 40 -8.06 4.19 -11.83
CA THR A 40 -7.65 3.60 -13.11
C THR A 40 -6.79 2.36 -12.90
N TYR A 41 -5.86 2.42 -11.94
CA TYR A 41 -5.02 1.29 -11.56
C TYR A 41 -5.42 0.73 -10.18
N GLY A 42 -5.61 1.61 -9.20
CA GLY A 42 -5.90 1.20 -7.83
C GLY A 42 -4.78 0.38 -7.20
N LEU A 43 -5.12 -0.36 -6.14
CA LEU A 43 -4.25 -1.33 -5.51
C LEU A 43 -4.78 -2.75 -5.76
N THR A 44 -3.89 -3.72 -5.78
CA THR A 44 -4.23 -5.13 -5.90
C THR A 44 -3.25 -6.01 -5.11
N PHE A 45 -3.57 -7.30 -5.04
CA PHE A 45 -2.63 -8.31 -4.57
C PHE A 45 -1.72 -8.73 -5.72
N LEU A 46 -0.42 -8.65 -5.50
CA LEU A 46 0.62 -9.15 -6.38
C LEU A 46 1.18 -10.46 -5.80
N GLY A 47 1.56 -11.41 -6.67
CA GLY A 47 2.07 -12.71 -6.22
C GLY A 47 0.98 -13.69 -5.79
N ARG A 48 1.37 -14.78 -5.11
CA ARG A 48 0.47 -15.85 -4.62
C ARG A 48 1.03 -16.50 -3.36
N GLY A 49 0.13 -17.02 -2.51
CA GLY A 49 0.51 -17.74 -1.29
C GLY A 49 1.18 -16.84 -0.26
N PHE A 50 2.33 -17.26 0.26
CA PHE A 50 3.10 -16.49 1.25
C PHE A 50 3.78 -15.26 0.65
N ASP A 51 3.99 -15.24 -0.67
CA ASP A 51 4.67 -14.15 -1.38
C ASP A 51 3.70 -13.08 -1.87
N ILE A 52 2.49 -13.01 -1.29
CA ILE A 52 1.54 -11.96 -1.63
C ILE A 52 2.05 -10.60 -1.11
N GLU A 53 2.02 -9.58 -1.94
CA GLU A 53 2.20 -8.20 -1.52
C GLU A 53 1.06 -7.32 -2.02
N VAL A 54 0.79 -6.22 -1.32
CA VAL A 54 -0.12 -5.19 -1.84
C VAL A 54 0.70 -4.23 -2.69
N GLY A 55 0.24 -3.96 -3.90
CA GLY A 55 0.91 -3.05 -4.82
C GLY A 55 -0.01 -2.55 -5.92
N VAL A 56 0.53 -1.71 -6.79
CA VAL A 56 -0.19 -1.23 -7.98
C VAL A 56 0.00 -2.25 -9.10
N PRO A 57 -1.06 -2.59 -9.87
CA PRO A 57 -0.92 -3.50 -11.00
C PRO A 57 0.13 -3.01 -12.00
N LEU A 58 0.72 -3.95 -12.75
CA LEU A 58 1.76 -3.68 -13.77
C LEU A 58 3.06 -3.07 -13.21
N ASN A 59 3.31 -3.17 -11.90
CA ASN A 59 4.45 -2.54 -11.22
C ASN A 59 4.49 -1.01 -11.41
N GLU A 60 3.32 -0.38 -11.56
CA GLU A 60 3.20 1.07 -11.58
C GLU A 60 3.50 1.69 -10.20
N SER A 61 3.66 3.02 -10.19
CA SER A 61 3.90 3.77 -8.95
C SER A 61 2.64 3.90 -8.10
N LEU A 62 2.80 4.00 -6.78
CA LEU A 62 1.74 4.38 -5.84
C LEU A 62 1.06 5.69 -6.24
N GLY A 63 1.79 6.60 -6.89
CA GLY A 63 1.26 7.80 -7.54
C GLY A 63 0.09 7.50 -8.49
N ARG A 64 0.24 6.48 -9.34
CA ARG A 64 -0.79 6.02 -10.29
C ARG A 64 -1.88 5.18 -9.65
N GLY A 65 -1.57 4.48 -8.55
CA GLY A 65 -2.53 3.64 -7.84
C GLY A 65 -3.48 4.40 -6.91
N LEU A 66 -3.07 5.57 -6.41
CA LEU A 66 -3.77 6.33 -5.36
C LEU A 66 -4.01 7.80 -5.75
N GLU A 67 -4.53 8.05 -6.96
CA GLU A 67 -4.75 9.42 -7.44
C GLU A 67 -5.83 10.18 -6.66
N LYS A 68 -6.92 9.49 -6.30
CA LYS A 68 -8.12 10.08 -5.65
C LYS A 68 -8.34 9.54 -4.25
N THR A 69 -7.82 8.33 -3.97
CA THR A 69 -8.17 7.54 -2.78
C THR A 69 -7.11 7.54 -1.68
N ALA A 70 -5.98 8.23 -1.86
CA ALA A 70 -4.86 8.26 -0.91
C ALA A 70 -5.29 8.46 0.55
N ALA A 71 -6.04 9.53 0.85
CA ALA A 71 -6.49 9.85 2.22
C ALA A 71 -7.44 8.78 2.80
N ALA A 72 -8.33 8.24 1.97
CA ALA A 72 -9.27 7.19 2.39
C ALA A 72 -8.53 5.88 2.71
N CYS A 73 -7.54 5.50 1.89
CA CYS A 73 -6.72 4.32 2.14
C CYS A 73 -5.86 4.45 3.40
N VAL A 74 -5.31 5.64 3.69
CA VAL A 74 -4.59 5.90 4.95
C VAL A 74 -5.53 5.72 6.14
N ALA A 75 -6.70 6.37 6.12
CA ALA A 75 -7.65 6.31 7.23
C ALA A 75 -8.17 4.89 7.51
N ALA A 76 -8.26 4.06 6.47
CA ALA A 76 -8.73 2.68 6.59
C ALA A 76 -7.62 1.67 6.94
N CYS A 77 -6.34 2.05 6.90
CA CYS A 77 -5.25 1.10 7.13
C CYS A 77 -5.14 0.76 8.63
N PRO A 78 -5.42 -0.49 9.06
CA PRO A 78 -5.51 -0.82 10.48
C PRO A 78 -4.14 -0.85 11.18
N THR A 79 -3.05 -1.01 10.43
CA THR A 79 -1.69 -1.14 10.96
C THR A 79 -0.81 0.07 10.69
N GLY A 80 -1.34 1.09 10.00
CA GLY A 80 -0.53 2.22 9.53
C GLY A 80 0.55 1.82 8.53
N ALA A 81 0.31 0.75 7.76
CA ALA A 81 1.18 0.38 6.63
C ALA A 81 1.14 1.44 5.53
N ILE A 82 -0.04 1.99 5.26
CA ILE A 82 -0.21 3.18 4.41
C ILE A 82 -0.42 4.37 5.35
N SER A 83 0.50 5.33 5.33
CA SER A 83 0.42 6.53 6.18
C SER A 83 0.67 7.79 5.36
N LEU A 84 0.21 8.93 5.87
CA LEU A 84 0.66 10.21 5.34
C LEU A 84 2.17 10.38 5.59
N LYS A 85 2.83 11.11 4.69
CA LYS A 85 4.19 11.60 4.90
C LYS A 85 4.27 12.58 6.07
#